data_AF-A0A1D6J5I6-F1
#
_entry.id   AF-A0A1D6J5I6-F1
#
_cell.length_a   1.000
_cell.length_b   1.000
_cell.length_c   1.000
_cell.angle_alpha   90.00
_cell.angle_beta   90.00
_cell.angle_gamma   90.00
#
_symmetry.space_group_name_H-M   'P 1'
#
loop_
_entity.id
_entity.type
_entity.pdbx_description
1 polymer ?
#
loop_
_entity_poly.entity_id
_entity_poly.type
_entity_poly.pdbx_seq_one_letter_code
_entity_poly.pdbx_strand_id
1 'polypeptide(L)' 'MKLIKHPNVVQLHEVMASRTKIYMVLEFVDGGELFDKISENLLLDSNGALKVSDFGLCAFAPQTNV' A
#
# COMPACT_ATOMS: atom_id res chain seq x y z
N MET A 1 -7.05 15.85 0.49
CA MET A 1 -7.38 15.02 -0.69
C MET A 1 -8.76 14.43 -0.49
N LYS A 2 -9.56 14.39 -1.55
CA LYS A 2 -10.96 13.96 -1.52
C LYS A 2 -11.08 12.56 -0.93
N LEU A 3 -12.07 12.45 -0.05
CA LEU A 3 -12.49 11.30 0.73
C LEU A 3 -12.69 10.06 -0.16
N ILE A 4 -11.68 9.21 -0.30
CA ILE A 4 -11.84 7.91 -0.96
C ILE A 4 -12.68 7.05 -0.01
N LYS A 5 -13.95 6.88 -0.35
CA LYS A 5 -14.86 5.94 0.31
C LYS A 5 -15.20 4.86 -0.70
N HIS A 6 -14.60 3.69 -0.52
CA HIS A 6 -14.85 2.55 -1.36
C HIS A 6 -14.81 1.28 -0.50
N PRO A 7 -15.75 0.33 -0.68
CA PRO A 7 -15.85 -0.87 0.17
C PRO A 7 -14.59 -1.75 0.19
N ASN A 8 -13.73 -1.65 -0.83
CA ASN A 8 -12.51 -2.46 -0.96
C ASN A 8 -11.21 -1.65 -0.79
N VAL A 9 -11.27 -0.44 -0.21
CA VAL A 9 -10.09 0.39 0.06
C VAL A 9 -10.12 0.79 1.53
N VAL A 10 -9.03 0.51 2.24
CA VAL A 10 -8.88 0.85 3.67
C VAL A 10 -9.06 2.36 3.86
N GLN A 11 -9.95 2.74 4.77
CA GLN A 11 -10.23 4.14 5.03
C GLN A 11 -9.12 4.78 5.88
N LEU A 12 -8.63 5.94 5.44
CA LEU A 12 -7.79 6.83 6.25
C LEU A 12 -8.68 7.74 7.11
N HIS A 13 -8.62 7.59 8.43
CA HIS A 13 -9.41 8.38 9.37
C HIS A 13 -8.73 9.70 9.74
N GLU A 14 -7.44 9.66 10.06
CA GLU A 14 -6.70 10.82 10.51
C GLU A 14 -5.21 10.72 10.14
N VAL A 15 -4.58 11.86 9.89
CA VAL A 15 -3.13 11.97 9.73
C VAL A 15 -2.62 12.96 10.76
N MET A 16 -1.68 12.50 11.58
CA MET A 16 -0.97 13.33 12.55
C MET A 16 0.50 13.41 12.16
N ALA A 17 1.17 14.52 12.48
CA ALA A 17 2.58 14.66 12.23
C ALA A 17 3.30 15.22 13.45
N SER A 18 4.51 14.73 13.67
CA SER A 18 5.51 15.34 14.53
C SER A 18 6.63 15.92 13.67
N ARG A 19 7.65 16.52 14.29
CA ARG A 19 8.79 17.10 13.56
C ARG A 19 9.54 16.10 12.68
N THR A 20 9.48 14.81 13.01
CA THR A 20 10.29 13.78 12.33
C THR A 20 9.49 12.55 11.89
N LYS A 21 8.18 12.49 12.17
CA LYS A 21 7.36 11.29 11.88
C LYS A 21 5.95 11.69 11.48
N ILE A 22 5.38 10.91 10.57
CA ILE A 22 3.97 10.97 10.17
C ILE A 22 3.28 9.73 10.72
N TYR A 23 2.10 9.92 11.30
CA TYR A 23 1.25 8.88 11.86
C TYR A 23 -0.06 8.86 11.07
N MET A 24 -0.46 7.69 10.59
CA MET A 24 -1.72 7.49 9.86
C MET A 24 -2.62 6.57 10.66
N VAL A 25 -3.82 7.04 10.99
CA VAL A 25 -4.87 6.24 11.63
C VAL A 25 -5.73 5.64 10.53
N LEU A 26 -5.60 4.33 10.33
CA LEU A 26 -6.28 3.56 9.29
C LEU A 26 -7.38 2.68 9.91
N GLU A 27 -8.38 2.33 9.11
CA GLU A 27 -9.34 1.27 9.44
C GLU A 27 -8.61 -0.06 9.74
N PHE A 28 -9.05 -0.75 10.80
CA PHE A 28 -8.47 -2.03 11.19
C PHE A 28 -9.07 -3.18 10.38
N VAL A 29 -8.22 -4.08 9.86
CA VAL A 29 -8.61 -5.25 9.08
C VAL A 29 -8.02 -6.51 9.73
N ASP A 30 -8.89 -7.39 10.22
CA ASP A 30 -8.51 -8.64 10.92
C ASP A 30 -8.24 -9.82 9.97
N GLY A 31 -8.18 -9.54 8.66
CA GLY A 31 -8.03 -10.54 7.61
C GLY A 31 -6.60 -10.99 7.35
N GLY A 32 -5.60 -10.39 8.01
CA GLY A 32 -4.18 -10.60 7.70
C GLY A 32 -3.79 -10.08 6.32
N GLU A 33 -2.54 -10.30 5.93
CA GLU A 33 -2.03 -9.85 4.64
C GLU A 33 -2.39 -10.82 3.53
N LEU A 34 -2.62 -10.28 2.33
CA LEU A 34 -2.87 -11.11 1.16
C LEU A 34 -1.66 -11.99 0.81
N PHE A 35 -0.44 -11.52 1.10
CA PHE A 35 0.79 -12.28 0.87
C PHE A 35 0.91 -13.55 1.72
N ASP A 36 0.35 -13.56 2.94
CA ASP A 36 0.32 -14.78 3.76
C ASP A 36 -0.62 -15.84 3.16
N LYS A 37 -1.64 -15.39 2.41
CA LYS A 37 -2.69 -16.24 1.84
C LYS A 37 -2.42 -16.64 0.40
N ILE A 38 -1.71 -15.79 -0.34
CA ILE A 38 -1.21 -16.08 -1.68
C ILE A 38 0.26 -16.40 -1.52
N SER A 39 0.61 -17.68 -1.59
CA SER A 39 2.00 -18.12 -1.66
C SER A 39 2.73 -17.36 -2.78
N GLU A 40 3.50 -16.35 -2.37
CA GLU A 40 4.54 -15.63 -3.10
C GLU A 40 4.20 -15.17 -4.53
N ASN A 41 3.64 -13.95 -4.67
CA ASN A 41 3.82 -13.03 -5.82
C ASN A 41 3.31 -13.45 -7.22
N LEU A 42 2.00 -13.41 -7.50
CA LEU A 42 1.47 -13.71 -8.86
C LEU A 42 0.56 -12.64 -9.58
N LEU A 43 1.06 -11.76 -10.47
CA LEU A 43 0.25 -11.17 -11.62
C LEU A 43 0.56 -12.06 -12.81
N LEU A 44 0.03 -11.86 -14.02
CA LEU A 44 0.59 -12.49 -15.23
C LEU A 44 0.50 -11.50 -16.41
N ASP A 45 1.29 -11.69 -17.46
CA ASP A 45 1.34 -10.92 -18.69
C ASP A 45 0.48 -11.55 -19.80
N SER A 46 0.46 -10.92 -20.97
CA SER A 46 -0.44 -11.26 -22.08
C SER A 46 -0.24 -12.66 -22.67
N ASN A 47 0.81 -13.38 -22.29
CA ASN A 47 1.05 -14.77 -22.69
C ASN A 47 0.79 -15.77 -21.55
N GLY A 48 0.30 -15.29 -20.39
CA GLY A 48 0.06 -16.11 -19.20
C GLY A 48 1.31 -16.33 -18.34
N ALA A 49 2.25 -15.37 -18.29
CA ALA A 49 3.47 -15.46 -17.49
C ALA A 49 3.52 -14.42 -16.36
N LEU A 50 4.03 -14.77 -15.18
CA LEU A 50 3.70 -14.10 -13.92
C LEU A 50 4.25 -12.67 -13.73
N LYS A 51 3.57 -11.76 -13.02
CA LYS A 51 3.85 -10.32 -12.91
C LYS A 51 3.49 -9.67 -11.54
N VAL A 52 3.37 -10.31 -10.36
CA VAL A 52 2.99 -9.51 -9.15
C VAL A 52 4.21 -8.69 -8.79
N SER A 53 4.06 -7.42 -9.12
CA SER A 53 4.90 -6.30 -8.84
C SER A 53 3.95 -5.14 -9.15
N ASP A 54 3.21 -4.56 -8.22
CA ASP A 54 3.72 -4.04 -6.98
C ASP A 54 2.52 -3.56 -6.16
N PHE A 55 2.25 -4.14 -5.00
CA PHE A 55 1.35 -3.51 -4.01
C PHE A 55 2.15 -2.74 -2.94
N GLY A 56 3.48 -2.58 -3.09
CA GLY A 56 4.34 -2.07 -2.00
C GLY A 56 5.49 -1.12 -2.38
N LEU A 57 5.93 -1.01 -3.63
CA LEU A 57 7.06 -0.15 -3.99
C LEU A 57 6.60 1.17 -4.62
N CYS A 58 6.33 2.14 -3.76
CA CYS A 58 6.68 3.53 -4.03
C CYS A 58 7.51 4.05 -2.85
N ALA A 59 8.68 3.43 -2.63
CA ALA A 59 9.78 4.12 -1.99
C ALA A 59 10.29 5.20 -2.96
N PHE A 60 9.64 6.38 -2.95
CA PHE A 60 10.27 7.57 -3.51
C PHE A 60 11.43 7.94 -2.59
N ALA A 61 12.65 7.53 -2.95
CA ALA A 61 13.85 8.09 -2.37
C ALA A 61 14.03 9.50 -2.97
N PRO A 62 13.89 10.60 -2.19
CA PRO A 62 14.30 11.90 -2.69
C PRO A 62 15.81 11.85 -2.92
N GLN A 63 16.23 12.05 -4.17
CA GLN A 63 17.62 12.37 -4.49
C GLN A 63 17.91 13.72 -3.81
N THR A 64 18.70 13.71 -2.74
CA THR A 64 19.28 14.93 -2.19
C THR A 64 20.35 15.43 -3.16
N ASN A 65 19.98 16.36 -4.03
CA ASN A 65 20.98 17.22 -4.65
C ASN A 65 21.20 18.43 -3.73
N VAL A 66 22.44 18.55 -3.28
CA VAL A 66 23.04 19.70 -2.60
C VAL A 66 23.02 20.91 -3.53
#